data_AF-A0A0M4CNM9-F1
#
_entry.id   AF-A0A0M4CNM9-F1
#
_cell.length_a   1.000
_cell.length_b   1.000
_cell.length_c   1.000
_cell.angle_alpha   90.00
_cell.angle_beta   90.00
_cell.angle_gamma   90.00
#
_symmetry.space_group_name_H-M   'P 1'
#
loop_
_entity.id
_entity.type
_entity.pdbx_description
1 polymer ?
#
loop_
_entity_poly.entity_id
_entity_poly.type
_entity_poly.pdbx_seq_one_letter_code
_entity_poly.pdbx_strand_id
1 'polypeptide(L)' 'MAHLSGLHRTYISLVERGGRNISVLNLLSITGVLGVDVGDIVTGLIREPQIKP' A
#
# COMPACT_ATOMS: atom_id res chain seq x y z
N MET A 1 4.54 -11.26 -7.85
CA MET A 1 3.84 -10.16 -7.16
C MET A 1 3.64 -8.95 -8.06
N ALA A 2 4.69 -8.21 -8.44
CA ALA A 2 4.58 -6.97 -9.24
C ALA A 2 3.79 -7.12 -10.56
N HIS A 3 4.07 -8.16 -11.36
CA HIS A 3 3.38 -8.38 -12.63
C HIS A 3 1.90 -8.75 -12.46
N LEU A 4 1.55 -9.43 -11.37
CA LEU A 4 0.18 -9.90 -11.11
C LEU A 4 -0.73 -8.78 -10.58
N SER A 5 -0.17 -7.80 -9.85
CA SER A 5 -0.93 -6.65 -9.34
C SER A 5 -0.97 -5.47 -10.33
N GLY A 6 -0.38 -5.62 -11.52
CA GLY A 6 -0.25 -4.54 -12.50
C GLY A 6 0.70 -3.41 -12.06
N LEU A 7 1.47 -3.58 -10.98
CA LEU A 7 2.38 -2.57 -10.46
C LEU A 7 3.81 -2.84 -10.89
N HIS A 8 4.51 -1.80 -11.35
CA HIS A 8 5.93 -1.95 -11.68
C HIS A 8 6.76 -2.22 -10.42
N ARG A 9 7.74 -3.12 -10.50
CA ARG A 9 8.61 -3.48 -9.35
C ARG A 9 9.22 -2.26 -8.65
N THR A 10 9.59 -1.23 -9.42
CA THR A 10 10.15 0.03 -8.88
C THR A 10 9.14 0.80 -8.04
N TYR A 11 7.85 0.77 -8.41
CA TYR A 11 6.80 1.40 -7.62
C TYR A 11 6.67 0.72 -6.26
N ILE A 12 6.69 -0.61 -6.23
CA ILE A 12 6.63 -1.39 -4.99
C ILE A 12 7.83 -1.06 -4.09
N SER A 13 9.06 -1.09 -4.61
CA SER A 13 10.25 -0.75 -3.84
C SER A 13 10.24 0.69 -3.29
N LEU A 14 9.62 1.64 -4.01
CA LEU A 14 9.45 3.01 -3.52
C LEU A 14 8.43 3.09 -2.38
N VAL A 15 7.35 2.32 -2.44
CA VAL A 15 6.34 2.25 -1.37
C VAL A 15 6.94 1.62 -0.10
N GLU A 16 7.61 0.47 -0.20
CA GLU A 16 8.20 -0.25 0.94
C GLU A 16 9.24 0.59 1.69
N ARG A 17 9.96 1.45 0.97
CA ARG A 17 10.97 2.36 1.54
C ARG A 17 10.39 3.70 2.03
N GLY A 18 9.05 3.87 2.00
CA GLY A 18 8.39 5.12 2.37
C GLY A 18 8.66 6.30 1.43
N GLY A 19 9.22 6.04 0.24
CA GLY A 19 9.52 7.06 -0.77
C GLY A 19 8.29 7.51 -1.56
N ARG A 20 7.17 6.79 -1.44
CA ARG A 20 5.88 7.12 -2.06
C ARG A 20 4.72 6.77 -1.15
N ASN A 21 3.71 7.63 -1.13
CA ASN A 21 2.41 7.29 -0.57
C ASN A 21 1.72 6.29 -1.52
N ILE A 22 1.34 5.14 -0.99
CA ILE A 22 0.52 4.17 -1.68
C ILE A 22 -0.94 4.65 -1.71
N SER A 23 -1.61 4.51 -2.86
CA SER A 23 -3.04 4.74 -2.95
C SER A 23 -3.81 3.52 -2.46
N VAL A 24 -5.04 3.71 -1.97
CA VAL A 24 -5.94 2.62 -1.60
C VAL A 24 -6.15 1.65 -2.76
N LEU A 25 -6.32 2.18 -3.98
CA LEU A 25 -6.47 1.38 -5.20
C LEU A 25 -5.28 0.42 -5.42
N ASN A 26 -4.04 0.90 -5.24
CA ASN A 26 -2.86 0.06 -5.43
C ASN A 26 -2.75 -0.99 -4.33
N LEU A 27 -3.20 -0.67 -3.12
CA LEU A 27 -3.24 -1.62 -2.01
C LEU A 27 -4.27 -2.73 -2.27
N LEU A 28 -5.44 -2.40 -2.84
CA LEU A 28 -6.42 -3.36 -3.33
C LEU A 28 -5.88 -4.25 -4.46
N SER A 29 -5.15 -3.68 -5.43
CA SER A 29 -4.54 -4.47 -6.51
C SER A 29 -3.52 -5.48 -6.01
N ILE A 30 -2.75 -5.15 -4.97
CA ILE A 30 -1.80 -6.07 -4.34
C ILE A 30 -2.52 -7.15 -3.55
N THR A 31 -3.44 -6.75 -2.67
CA THR A 31 -4.15 -7.67 -1.76
C THR A 31 -5.09 -8.63 -2.50
N GLY A 32 -5.74 -8.16 -3.57
CA GLY A 32 -6.54 -9.01 -4.45
C GLY A 32 -5.73 -10.13 -5.13
N VAL A 33 -4.47 -9.88 -5.48
CA VAL A 33 -3.56 -10.92 -6.00
C VAL A 33 -3.11 -11.89 -4.91
N LEU A 34 -2.92 -11.38 -3.70
CA LEU A 34 -2.53 -12.20 -2.55
C LEU A 34 -3.70 -13.01 -1.98
N GLY A 35 -4.95 -12.70 -2.36
CA GLY A 35 -6.14 -13.34 -1.83
C GLY A 35 -6.38 -13.01 -0.35
N VAL A 36 -5.94 -11.83 0.09
CA VAL A 36 -6.06 -11.36 1.48
C VAL A 36 -6.96 -10.13 1.51
N ASP A 37 -7.74 -9.96 2.58
CA ASP A 37 -8.53 -8.75 2.75
C ASP A 37 -7.63 -7.54 3.05
N VAL A 38 -7.97 -6.41 2.44
CA VAL A 38 -7.21 -5.16 2.62
C VAL A 38 -7.29 -4.64 4.06
N GLY A 39 -8.41 -4.86 4.75
CA GLY A 39 -8.65 -4.44 6.13
C GLY A 39 -7.70 -5.14 7.11
N ASP A 40 -7.37 -6.41 6.87
CA ASP A 40 -6.43 -7.16 7.69
C ASP A 40 -5.01 -6.55 7.64
N ILE A 41 -4.61 -5.98 6.51
CA ILE A 41 -3.29 -5.35 6.32
C ILE A 41 -3.20 -4.00 7.04
N VAL A 42 -4.32 -3.26 7.12
CA VAL A 42 -4.35 -1.91 7.71
C VAL A 42 -5.03 -1.88 9.08
N THR A 43 -5.24 -3.05 9.70
CA THR A 43 -5.86 -3.14 11.02
C THR A 43 -5.02 -2.36 12.04
N GLY A 44 -5.68 -1.45 12.77
CA GLY A 44 -5.01 -0.60 13.76
C GLY A 44 -4.17 0.53 13.16
N LEU A 45 -4.24 0.77 11.84
CA LEU A 45 -3.51 1.86 11.21
C LEU A 45 -4.12 3.22 11.59
N ILE A 46 -3.44 3.93 12.50
CA ILE A 46 -3.81 5.26 12.94
C ILE A 46 -2.75 6.24 12.41
N ARG A 47 -3.19 7.32 11.77
CA ARG A 47 -2.34 8.46 11.43
C ARG A 47 -2.66 9.59 12.39
N GLU A 48 -1.70 9.96 13.25
CA GLU A 48 -1.84 11.16 14.07
C GLU A 48 -1.97 12.40 13.18
N PRO A 49 -2.88 13.33 13.50
CA PRO A 49 -2.98 14.59 12.78
C PRO A 49 -1.63 15.31 12.79
N GLN A 50 -1.09 15.62 11.61
CA GLN A 50 0.08 16.50 11.53
C GLN A 50 -0.40 17.94 11.65
N ILE A 51 -0.47 18.42 12.88
CA ILE A 51 -0.68 19.84 13.17
C ILE A 51 0.65 20.53 12.84
N LYS A 52 0.69 21.25 11.71
CA LYS A 52 1.78 22.18 11.44
C LYS A 52 1.63 23.38 12.39
N PRO A 53 2.71 23.88 12.98
CA PRO A 53 2.67 25.07 13.82
C PRO A 53 2.14 26.29 13.06
#